data_AF-A0A349SWL9-F1
#
_entry.id   AF-A0A349SWL9-F1
#
_cell.length_a   1.000
_cell.length_b   1.000
_cell.length_c   1.000
_cell.angle_alpha   90.00
_cell.angle_beta   90.00
_cell.angle_gamma   90.00
#
_symmetry.space_group_name_H-M   'P 1'
#
loop_
_entity.id
_entity.type
_entity.pdbx_description
1 polymer ?
#
loop_
_entity_poly.entity_id
_entity_poly.type
_entity_poly.pdbx_seq_one_letter_code
_entity_poly.pdbx_strand_id
1 'polypeptide(L)'
;GSLHMGHAFQDTIMDTLIRCQRMRGNNTLWQVGTDHAGIATQMVVERQLAAQDISRHDLGREKFLEKVWQWKAESGGTITRQLRRMGASLDWSRERFTMDE
;
A
#
# COMPACT_ATOMS: atom_id res chain seq x y z
N GLY A 1 6.05 -3.18 -3.42
CA GLY A 1 6.08 -4.32 -2.48
C GLY A 1 4.77 -5.07 -2.58
N SER A 2 4.68 -6.21 -1.91
CA SER A 2 3.48 -7.05 -1.91
C SER A 2 3.08 -7.38 -0.47
N LEU A 3 1.77 -7.55 -0.26
CA LEU A 3 1.25 -8.12 0.98
C LEU A 3 1.75 -9.56 1.16
N HIS A 4 1.94 -9.92 2.43
CA HIS A 4 2.32 -11.27 2.89
C HIS A 4 1.24 -11.85 3.82
N MET A 5 1.38 -13.11 4.23
CA MET A 5 0.38 -13.83 5.04
C MET A 5 -0.05 -13.10 6.31
N GLY A 6 0.85 -12.40 7.01
CA GLY A 6 0.47 -11.56 8.16
C GLY A 6 -0.56 -10.47 7.83
N HIS A 7 -0.46 -9.83 6.66
CA HIS A 7 -1.45 -8.86 6.20
C HIS A 7 -2.79 -9.55 5.91
N ALA A 8 -2.74 -10.67 5.18
CA ALA A 8 -3.95 -11.45 4.87
C ALA A 8 -4.69 -11.90 6.14
N PHE A 9 -3.96 -12.32 7.17
CA PHE A 9 -4.51 -12.67 8.47
C PHE A 9 -5.21 -11.48 9.14
N GLN A 10 -4.53 -10.33 9.23
CA GLN A 10 -5.09 -9.11 9.82
C GLN A 10 -6.35 -8.63 9.05
N ASP A 11 -6.26 -8.57 7.73
CA ASP A 11 -7.35 -8.12 6.85
C ASP A 11 -8.56 -9.05 6.93
N THR A 12 -8.34 -10.36 7.07
CA THR A 12 -9.44 -11.34 7.22
C THR A 12 -10.22 -11.10 8.51
N ILE A 13 -9.53 -10.82 9.62
CA ILE A 13 -10.19 -10.51 10.90
C ILE A 13 -11.00 -9.22 10.77
N MET A 14 -10.39 -8.15 10.24
CA MET A 14 -11.05 -6.86 10.05
C MET A 14 -12.28 -6.99 9.13
N ASP A 15 -12.15 -7.68 8.00
CA ASP A 15 -13.25 -7.89 7.04
C ASP A 15 -14.41 -8.67 7.66
N THR A 16 -14.09 -9.73 8.42
CA THR A 16 -15.11 -10.55 9.10
C THR A 16 -15.94 -9.71 10.06
N LEU A 17 -15.29 -8.87 10.87
CA LEU A 17 -15.97 -7.99 11.82
C LEU A 17 -16.84 -6.94 11.12
N ILE A 18 -16.31 -6.33 10.05
CA ILE A 18 -17.03 -5.33 9.25
C ILE A 18 -18.27 -5.94 8.61
N ARG A 19 -18.14 -7.11 7.97
CA ARG A 19 -19.27 -7.82 7.37
C ARG A 19 -20.32 -8.21 8.42
N CYS A 20 -19.89 -8.78 9.54
CA CYS A 20 -20.78 -9.16 10.63
C CYS A 20 -21.60 -7.96 11.13
N GLN A 21 -20.94 -6.82 11.38
CA GLN A 21 -21.65 -5.63 11.86
C GLN A 21 -22.56 -5.01 10.80
N ARG A 22 -22.14 -4.99 9.53
CA ARG A 22 -22.98 -4.54 8.41
C ARG A 22 -24.25 -5.39 8.29
N MET A 23 -24.12 -6.70 8.39
CA MET A 23 -25.26 -7.64 8.34
C MET A 23 -26.20 -7.53 9.55
N ARG A 24 -25.70 -7.04 10.69
CA ARG A 24 -26.52 -6.74 11.89
C ARG A 24 -27.23 -5.39 11.82
N GLY A 25 -27.17 -4.69 10.69
CA GLY A 25 -27.83 -3.40 10.47
C GLY A 25 -27.04 -2.19 10.98
N ASN A 26 -25.79 -2.38 11.41
CA ASN A 26 -24.94 -1.26 11.81
C ASN A 26 -24.36 -0.55 10.58
N ASN A 27 -24.29 0.77 10.64
CA ASN A 27 -23.53 1.55 9.66
C ASN A 27 -22.03 1.34 9.89
N THR A 28 -21.32 0.80 8.90
CA THR A 28 -19.91 0.42 9.01
C THR A 28 -19.08 1.16 7.99
N LEU A 29 -17.91 1.67 8.41
CA LEU A 29 -16.91 2.24 7.54
C LEU A 29 -15.61 1.46 7.72
N TRP A 30 -15.08 0.92 6.63
CA TRP A 30 -13.73 0.38 6.59
C TRP A 30 -12.98 1.08 5.45
N GLN A 31 -12.29 2.16 5.81
CA GLN A 31 -11.60 3.00 4.86
C GLN A 31 -10.28 2.35 4.45
N VAL A 32 -10.07 2.20 3.15
CA VAL A 32 -8.80 1.71 2.61
C VAL A 32 -7.76 2.82 2.60
N GLY A 33 -6.53 2.48 2.97
CA GLY A 33 -5.41 3.38 2.80
C GLY A 33 -4.08 2.67 2.65
N THR A 34 -3.10 3.38 2.07
CA THR A 34 -1.71 2.95 1.97
C THR A 34 -0.79 4.00 2.55
N ASP A 35 0.30 3.56 3.19
CA ASP A 35 1.32 4.45 3.75
C ASP A 35 2.51 4.58 2.78
N HIS A 36 3.03 5.80 2.65
CA HIS A 36 4.28 6.10 1.95
C HIS A 36 5.49 5.45 2.61
N ALA A 37 5.42 5.12 3.91
CA ALA A 37 6.42 4.37 4.67
C ALA A 37 7.84 4.96 4.67
N GLY A 38 7.98 6.26 4.38
CA GLY A 38 9.20 7.06 4.46
C GLY A 38 10.51 6.30 4.16
N ILE A 39 11.31 6.08 5.21
CA ILE A 39 12.63 5.42 5.15
C ILE A 39 12.54 4.00 4.56
N ALA A 40 11.49 3.23 4.87
CA ALA A 40 11.36 1.87 4.36
C ALA A 40 11.22 1.86 2.83
N THR A 41 10.39 2.75 2.29
CA THR A 41 10.25 2.93 0.84
C THR A 41 11.56 3.40 0.20
N GLN A 42 12.23 4.38 0.82
CA GLN A 42 13.53 4.86 0.36
C GLN A 42 14.55 3.72 0.28
N MET A 43 14.68 2.90 1.32
CA MET A 43 15.62 1.77 1.35
C MET A 43 15.33 0.73 0.26
N VAL A 44 14.06 0.47 -0.05
CA VAL A 44 13.71 -0.47 -1.12
C VAL A 44 14.12 0.06 -2.49
N VAL A 45 13.84 1.35 -2.76
CA VAL A 45 14.22 1.99 -4.02
C VAL A 45 15.75 2.07 -4.14
N GLU A 46 16.45 2.43 -3.07
CA GLU A 46 17.93 2.42 -3.03
C GLU A 46 18.50 1.03 -3.33
N ARG A 47 17.95 -0.05 -2.76
CA ARG A 47 18.38 -1.42 -3.08
C ARG A 47 18.14 -1.79 -4.54
N GLN A 48 17.04 -1.35 -5.14
CA GLN A 48 16.75 -1.58 -6.56
C GLN A 48 17.71 -0.83 -7.49
N LEU A 49 18.11 0.38 -7.11
CA LEU A 49 19.12 1.16 -7.83
C LEU A 49 20.51 0.55 -7.67
N ALA A 50 20.86 0.11 -6.45
CA ALA A 50 22.13 -0.55 -6.18
C ALA A 50 22.28 -1.87 -6.97
N ALA A 51 21.18 -2.60 -7.21
CA ALA A 51 21.19 -3.78 -8.08
C ALA A 51 21.48 -3.47 -9.56
N GLN A 52 21.47 -2.18 -9.94
CA GLN A 52 21.85 -1.66 -11.25
C GLN A 52 23.16 -0.87 -11.18
N ASP A 53 23.92 -0.99 -10.09
CA ASP A 53 25.14 -0.23 -9.81
C ASP A 53 24.96 1.31 -9.82
N ILE A 54 23.74 1.77 -9.50
CA ILE A 54 23.40 3.21 -9.42
C ILE A 54 23.19 3.59 -7.95
N SER A 55 23.85 4.66 -7.50
CA SER A 55 23.58 5.27 -6.21
C SER A 55 22.50 6.36 -6.31
N ARG A 56 21.74 6.58 -5.24
CA ARG A 56 20.83 7.73 -5.13
C ARG A 56 21.58 9.07 -5.28
N HIS A 57 22.86 9.08 -4.92
CA HIS A 57 23.70 10.26 -5.02
C HIS A 57 24.02 10.61 -6.48
N ASP A 58 24.10 9.59 -7.36
CA ASP A 58 24.35 9.78 -8.79
C ASP A 58 23.12 10.37 -9.51
N LEU A 59 21.91 10.06 -9.02
CA LEU A 59 20.66 10.56 -9.59
C LEU A 59 20.33 12.00 -9.16
N GLY A 60 20.72 12.39 -7.96
CA GLY A 60 20.22 13.60 -7.32
C GLY A 60 18.77 13.47 -6.83
N ARG A 61 18.31 14.48 -6.08
CA ARG A 61 17.04 14.42 -5.33
C ARG A 61 15.80 14.26 -6.24
N GLU A 62 15.71 15.05 -7.31
CA GLU A 62 14.51 15.09 -8.15
C GLU A 62 14.26 13.75 -8.84
N LYS A 63 15.27 13.23 -9.55
CA LYS A 63 15.20 11.91 -10.20
C LYS A 63 14.99 10.77 -9.20
N PHE A 64 15.56 10.88 -8.00
CA PHE A 64 15.31 9.89 -6.95
C PHE A 64 13.84 9.91 -6.51
N LEU A 65 13.24 11.08 -6.33
CA LEU A 65 11.82 11.20 -5.98
C LEU A 65 10.91 10.64 -7.08
N GLU A 66 11.24 10.84 -8.36
CA GLU A 66 10.52 10.22 -9.47
C GLU A 66 10.53 8.68 -9.36
N LYS A 67 11.69 8.08 -9.05
CA LYS A 67 11.82 6.64 -8.82
C LYS A 67 10.98 6.16 -7.64
N VAL A 68 10.93 6.94 -6.54
CA VAL A 68 10.08 6.63 -5.38
C VAL A 68 8.59 6.64 -5.76
N TRP A 69 8.13 7.63 -6.51
CA TRP A 69 6.74 7.69 -6.98
C TRP A 69 6.40 6.57 -7.96
N GLN A 70 7.32 6.22 -8.86
CA GLN A 70 7.18 5.07 -9.75
C GLN A 70 6.98 3.78 -8.94
N TRP A 71 7.82 3.55 -7.94
CA TRP A 71 7.70 2.41 -7.04
C TRP A 71 6.39 2.42 -6.23
N LYS A 72 5.94 3.60 -5.75
CA LYS A 72 4.66 3.74 -5.06
C LYS A 72 3.51 3.29 -5.95
N ALA A 73 3.48 3.69 -7.23
CA ALA A 73 2.44 3.30 -8.16
C ALA A 73 2.41 1.78 -8.38
N GLU A 74 3.58 1.15 -8.58
CA GLU A 74 3.70 -0.30 -8.74
C GLU A 74 3.28 -1.06 -7.47
N SER A 75 3.79 -0.62 -6.31
CA SER A 75 3.51 -1.21 -5.01
C SER A 75 2.03 -1.09 -4.63
N GLY A 76 1.49 0.14 -4.70
CA GLY A 76 0.09 0.43 -4.40
C GLY A 76 -0.86 -0.34 -5.32
N GLY A 77 -0.56 -0.39 -6.62
CA GLY A 77 -1.31 -1.20 -7.57
C GLY A 77 -1.29 -2.70 -7.24
N THR A 78 -0.18 -3.21 -6.72
CA THR A 78 -0.06 -4.61 -6.30
C THR A 78 -0.88 -4.90 -5.03
N ILE A 79 -0.72 -4.06 -4.00
CA ILE A 79 -1.45 -4.18 -2.72
C ILE A 79 -2.97 -4.14 -2.95
N THR A 80 -3.45 -3.17 -3.71
CA THR A 80 -4.88 -2.99 -4.02
C THR A 80 -5.46 -4.18 -4.78
N ARG A 81 -4.71 -4.78 -5.72
CA ARG A 81 -5.11 -6.02 -6.41
C ARG A 81 -5.17 -7.21 -5.45
N GLN A 82 -4.20 -7.37 -4.55
CA GLN A 82 -4.19 -8.45 -3.58
C GLN A 82 -5.40 -8.37 -2.64
N LEU A 83 -5.69 -7.19 -2.07
CA LEU A 83 -6.86 -6.98 -1.21
C LEU A 83 -8.18 -7.30 -1.93
N ARG A 84 -8.35 -6.84 -3.18
CA ARG A 84 -9.54 -7.16 -4.00
C ARG A 84 -9.65 -8.65 -4.26
N ARG A 85 -8.53 -9.32 -4.55
CA ARG A 85 -8.52 -10.77 -4.80
C ARG A 85 -8.87 -11.58 -3.55
N MET A 86 -8.48 -11.10 -2.36
CA MET A 86 -8.86 -11.68 -1.08
C MET A 86 -10.33 -11.44 -0.71
N GLY A 87 -11.02 -10.52 -1.40
CA GLY A 87 -12.42 -10.21 -1.14
C GLY A 87 -12.64 -9.22 0.00
N ALA A 88 -11.64 -8.38 0.34
CA ALA A 88 -11.79 -7.38 1.39
C ALA A 88 -12.94 -6.39 1.06
N SER A 89 -13.91 -6.24 1.99
CA SER A 89 -15.08 -5.36 1.84
C SER A 89 -14.83 -3.91 2.28
N LEU A 90 -13.66 -3.41 1.89
CA LEU A 90 -13.23 -2.02 2.07
C LEU A 90 -14.10 -1.06 1.24
N ASP A 91 -14.22 0.18 1.71
CA ASP A 91 -14.79 1.27 0.91
C ASP A 91 -13.74 1.83 -0.06
N TRP A 92 -13.70 1.26 -1.26
CA TRP A 92 -12.80 1.67 -2.33
C TRP A 92 -13.04 3.09 -2.85
N SER A 93 -14.23 3.66 -2.62
CA SER A 93 -14.52 5.04 -3.05
C SER A 93 -13.80 6.09 -2.20
N ARG A 94 -13.28 5.68 -1.03
CA ARG A 94 -12.59 6.53 -0.05
C ARG A 94 -11.13 6.12 0.14
N GLU A 95 -10.50 5.59 -0.91
CA GLU A 95 -9.09 5.21 -0.87
C GLU A 95 -8.22 6.42 -0.52
N ARG A 96 -7.33 6.23 0.47
CA ARG A 96 -6.37 7.25 0.90
C ARG A 96 -4.92 6.81 0.80
N PHE A 97 -4.06 7.79 0.67
CA PHE A 97 -2.61 7.64 0.71
C PHE A 97 -2.04 8.71 1.62
N THR A 98 -1.06 8.39 2.46
CA THR A 98 -0.55 9.34 3.47
C THR A 98 0.08 10.62 2.92
N MET A 99 0.32 10.72 1.61
CA MET A 99 0.75 11.94 0.93
C MET A 99 -0.18 12.33 -0.22
N ASP A 100 -1.47 11.95 -0.17
CA ASP A 100 -2.49 12.49 -1.06
C ASP A 100 -3.02 13.86 -0.59
N GLU A 101 -3.82 14.51 -1.44
CA GLU A 101 -4.50 15.78 -1.15
C GLU A 101 -5.88 15.59 -0.48
#